data_AF-A0A2M7NU67-F1
#
_entry.id   AF-A0A2M7NU67-F1
#
_cell.length_a   1.000
_cell.length_b   1.000
_cell.length_c   1.000
_cell.angle_alpha   90.00
_cell.angle_beta   90.00
_cell.angle_gamma   90.00
#
_symmetry.space_group_name_H-M   'P 1'
#
loop_
_entity.id
_entity.type
_entity.pdbx_description
1 polymer ?
#
loop_
_entity_poly.entity_id
_entity_poly.type
_entity_poly.pdbx_seq_one_letter_code
_entity_poly.pdbx_strand_id
1 'polypeptide(L)'
;MLRSSKYVSDDNKAVGDISVKVKPENFDSFVSRLDSLGRVKSKNSYINDVTEQYIDLESRLNSSLRVEKRLREILTIKTKNVKDILEVEKELTRVGENIERLKGRKKYLDNRIGMAELTIHIAEEKNIVTGSYKFFERIRQAFRGAVNAFIGITSGLIIAIGAALALSVYGILFFLLLAGIKKFRKK
;
A
#
# COMPACT_ATOMS: atom_id res chain seq x y z
N MET A 1 -7.17 -15.28 -15.06
CA MET A 1 -7.32 -15.32 -13.58
C MET A 1 -7.32 -13.89 -13.09
N LEU A 2 -8.39 -13.47 -12.41
CA LEU A 2 -8.53 -12.13 -11.84
C LEU A 2 -8.36 -12.23 -10.32
N ARG A 3 -7.58 -11.33 -9.73
CA ARG A 3 -7.47 -11.18 -8.28
C ARG A 3 -7.72 -9.73 -7.93
N SER A 4 -8.65 -9.48 -7.01
CA SER A 4 -8.94 -8.14 -6.49
C SER A 4 -8.88 -8.18 -4.97
N SER A 5 -8.23 -7.18 -4.38
CA SER A 5 -8.31 -6.94 -2.95
C SER A 5 -8.61 -5.47 -2.67
N LYS A 6 -9.37 -5.21 -1.60
CA LYS A 6 -9.77 -3.88 -1.17
C LYS A 6 -9.43 -3.71 0.30
N TYR A 7 -8.71 -2.64 0.62
CA TYR A 7 -8.42 -2.26 2.00
C TYR A 7 -8.57 -0.76 2.18
N VAL A 8 -8.93 -0.35 3.40
CA VAL A 8 -9.00 1.07 3.79
C VAL A 8 -7.65 1.44 4.38
N SER A 9 -6.99 2.43 3.79
CA SER A 9 -5.71 2.95 4.28
C SER A 9 -5.93 3.83 5.52
N ASP A 10 -4.91 3.95 6.37
CA ASP A 10 -4.89 4.71 7.64
C ASP A 10 -5.38 6.16 7.49
N ASP A 11 -5.24 6.72 6.29
CA ASP A 11 -5.67 8.07 5.91
C ASP A 11 -7.17 8.14 5.52
N ASN A 12 -7.95 7.11 5.88
CA ASN A 12 -9.36 6.86 5.52
C ASN A 12 -9.63 6.88 4.00
N LYS A 13 -8.69 6.34 3.21
CA LYS A 13 -8.78 6.26 1.74
C LYS A 13 -9.18 4.86 1.30
N ALA A 14 -10.11 4.76 0.37
CA ALA A 14 -10.35 3.51 -0.33
C ALA A 14 -9.18 3.23 -1.30
N VAL A 15 -8.49 2.11 -1.07
CA VAL A 15 -7.45 1.61 -1.96
C VAL A 15 -7.88 0.25 -2.50
N GLY A 16 -7.60 0.00 -3.77
CA GLY A 16 -7.88 -1.26 -4.43
C GLY A 16 -6.69 -1.73 -5.25
N ASP A 17 -6.36 -3.01 -5.11
CA ASP A 17 -5.34 -3.67 -5.91
C ASP A 17 -6.01 -4.71 -6.81
N ILE A 18 -5.78 -4.60 -8.11
CA ILE A 18 -6.35 -5.51 -9.12
C ILE A 18 -5.23 -6.09 -9.97
N SER A 19 -5.10 -7.42 -10.00
CA SER A 19 -4.20 -8.12 -10.90
C SER A 19 -4.98 -8.85 -11.99
N VAL A 20 -4.65 -8.54 -13.24
CA VAL A 20 -5.30 -9.07 -14.45
C VAL A 20 -4.25 -9.68 -15.38
N LYS A 21 -4.60 -10.80 -16.02
CA LYS A 21 -3.83 -11.36 -17.13
C LYS A 21 -4.51 -11.05 -18.45
N VAL A 22 -3.78 -10.47 -19.40
CA VAL A 22 -4.27 -10.03 -20.70
C VAL A 22 -3.39 -10.65 -21.79
N LYS A 23 -3.98 -11.02 -22.93
CA LYS A 23 -3.19 -11.46 -24.09
C LYS A 23 -2.36 -10.28 -24.63
N PRO A 24 -1.12 -10.51 -25.11
CA PRO A 24 -0.27 -9.46 -25.65
C PRO A 24 -0.96 -8.60 -26.73
N GLU A 25 -1.72 -9.25 -27.63
CA GLU A 25 -2.48 -8.60 -28.71
C GLU A 25 -3.47 -7.53 -28.22
N ASN A 26 -4.00 -7.70 -27.01
CA ASN A 26 -5.03 -6.82 -26.43
C ASN A 26 -4.46 -5.87 -25.37
N PHE A 27 -3.16 -5.93 -25.09
CA PHE A 27 -2.54 -5.19 -23.99
C PHE A 27 -2.67 -3.67 -24.20
N ASP A 28 -2.30 -3.17 -25.38
CA ASP A 28 -2.33 -1.73 -25.67
C ASP A 28 -3.75 -1.16 -25.63
N SER A 29 -4.72 -1.90 -26.19
CA SER A 29 -6.13 -1.51 -26.11
C SER A 29 -6.66 -1.52 -24.68
N PHE A 30 -6.22 -2.46 -23.84
CA PHE A 30 -6.68 -2.56 -22.46
C PHE A 30 -6.13 -1.40 -21.62
N VAL A 31 -4.83 -1.12 -21.75
CA VAL A 31 -4.17 0.00 -21.06
C VAL A 31 -4.75 1.34 -21.50
N SER A 32 -5.01 1.53 -22.80
CA SER A 32 -5.62 2.77 -23.31
C SER A 32 -7.03 3.01 -22.72
N ARG A 33 -7.81 1.95 -22.52
CA ARG A 33 -9.12 2.05 -21.86
C ARG A 33 -8.97 2.39 -20.37
N LEU A 34 -7.99 1.83 -19.68
CA LEU A 34 -7.72 2.17 -18.28
C LEU A 34 -7.29 3.64 -18.12
N ASP A 35 -6.45 4.13 -19.02
CA ASP A 35 -5.99 5.52 -19.04
C ASP A 35 -7.17 6.51 -19.23
N SER A 36 -8.27 6.07 -19.85
CA SER A 36 -9.50 6.89 -20.03
C SER A 36 -10.43 6.94 -18.80
N LEU A 37 -10.29 6.01 -17.85
CA LEU A 37 -11.21 5.88 -16.70
C LEU A 37 -10.82 6.77 -15.52
N GLY A 38 -9.61 7.34 -15.51
CA GLY A 38 -9.15 8.18 -14.41
C GLY A 38 -7.79 8.81 -14.64
N ARG A 39 -7.30 9.55 -13.63
CA ARG A 39 -5.99 10.21 -13.68
C ARG A 39 -4.88 9.23 -13.29
N VAL A 40 -4.03 8.87 -14.26
CA VAL A 40 -2.86 8.02 -14.03
C VAL A 40 -1.77 8.80 -13.29
N LYS A 41 -1.36 8.33 -12.11
CA LYS A 41 -0.26 8.94 -11.34
C LYS A 41 1.11 8.42 -11.73
N SER A 42 1.19 7.13 -12.04
CA SER A 42 2.43 6.46 -12.42
C SER A 42 2.11 5.25 -13.28
N LYS A 43 2.97 4.99 -14.26
CA LYS A 43 2.88 3.84 -15.17
C LYS A 43 4.28 3.28 -15.33
N ASN A 44 4.45 2.04 -14.89
CA ASN A 44 5.70 1.32 -15.10
C ASN A 44 5.41 0.08 -15.94
N SER A 45 6.21 -0.12 -16.99
CA SER A 45 6.11 -1.27 -17.89
C SER A 45 7.44 -1.98 -17.90
N TYR A 46 7.42 -3.30 -17.75
CA TYR A 46 8.60 -4.14 -17.80
C TYR A 46 8.37 -5.31 -18.74
N ILE A 47 9.25 -5.44 -19.74
CA ILE A 47 9.21 -6.50 -20.74
C ILE A 47 10.32 -7.49 -20.39
N ASN A 48 9.93 -8.72 -20.06
CA ASN A 48 10.87 -9.83 -19.92
C ASN A 48 11.00 -10.55 -21.26
N ASP A 49 12.05 -10.28 -22.02
CA ASP A 49 12.37 -11.08 -23.20
C ASP A 49 12.92 -12.44 -22.77
N VAL A 50 12.19 -13.50 -23.11
CA VAL A 50 12.57 -14.91 -22.86
C VAL A 50 12.79 -15.68 -24.15
N THR A 51 12.90 -14.98 -25.29
CA THR A 51 13.06 -15.59 -26.62
C THR A 51 14.35 -16.41 -26.70
N GLU A 52 15.46 -15.87 -26.21
CA GLU A 52 16.74 -16.59 -26.16
C GLU A 52 16.64 -17.86 -25.30
N GLN A 53 16.03 -17.76 -24.12
CA GLN A 53 15.80 -18.91 -23.23
C GLN A 53 14.92 -19.97 -23.90
N TYR A 54 13.93 -19.55 -24.69
CA TYR A 54 13.05 -20.46 -25.42
C TYR A 54 13.80 -21.25 -26.48
N ILE A 55 14.59 -20.55 -27.30
CA ILE A 55 15.38 -21.14 -28.39
C ILE A 55 16.42 -22.12 -27.82
N ASP A 56 17.12 -21.75 -26.74
CA ASP A 56 18.07 -22.64 -26.06
C ASP A 56 17.37 -23.89 -25.52
N LEU A 57 16.22 -23.72 -24.86
CA LEU A 57 15.46 -24.84 -24.30
C LEU A 57 15.00 -25.83 -25.39
N GLU A 58 14.53 -25.32 -26.52
CA GLU A 58 14.12 -26.13 -27.67
C GLU A 58 15.31 -26.87 -28.30
N SER A 59 16.45 -26.20 -28.45
CA SER A 59 17.69 -26.82 -28.94
C SER A 59 18.17 -27.96 -28.03
N ARG A 60 18.14 -27.76 -26.71
CA ARG A 60 18.48 -28.79 -25.70
C ARG A 60 17.52 -29.96 -25.71
N LEU A 61 16.22 -29.69 -25.85
CA LEU A 61 15.18 -30.73 -25.93
C LEU A 61 15.38 -31.59 -27.17
N ASN A 62 15.57 -30.98 -28.34
CA ASN A 62 15.84 -31.69 -29.59
C ASN A 62 17.13 -32.51 -29.54
N SER A 63 18.17 -31.98 -28.89
CA SER A 63 19.42 -32.72 -28.68
C SER A 63 19.21 -33.94 -27.79
N SER A 64 18.45 -33.80 -26.70
CA SER A 64 18.15 -34.91 -25.79
C SER A 64 17.29 -35.99 -26.46
N LEU A 65 16.30 -35.61 -27.27
CA LEU A 65 15.49 -36.54 -28.06
C LEU A 65 16.32 -37.33 -29.09
N ARG A 66 17.33 -36.69 -29.72
CA ARG A 66 18.27 -37.38 -30.61
C ARG A 66 19.13 -38.40 -29.86
N VAL A 67 19.59 -38.05 -28.65
CA VAL A 67 20.34 -38.98 -27.79
C VAL A 67 19.47 -40.16 -27.38
N GLU A 68 18.24 -39.90 -26.92
CA GLU A 68 17.28 -40.95 -26.56
C GLU A 68 17.04 -41.91 -27.72
N LYS A 69 16.80 -41.38 -28.93
CA LYS A 69 16.61 -42.20 -30.14
C LYS A 69 17.81 -43.09 -30.41
N ARG A 70 19.03 -42.54 -30.35
CA ARG A 70 20.26 -43.30 -30.58
C ARG A 70 20.47 -44.40 -29.52
N LEU A 71 20.15 -44.13 -28.25
CA LEU A 71 20.21 -45.13 -27.19
C LEU A 71 19.21 -46.28 -27.44
N ARG A 72 17.99 -45.97 -27.91
CA ARG A 72 17.00 -46.99 -28.30
C ARG A 72 17.46 -47.81 -29.53
N GLU A 73 18.13 -47.17 -30.49
CA GLU A 73 18.75 -47.85 -31.63
C GLU A 73 19.85 -48.82 -31.18
N ILE A 74 20.67 -48.45 -30.19
CA ILE A 74 21.71 -49.34 -29.63
C ILE A 74 21.07 -50.59 -28.99
N LEU A 75 19.96 -50.44 -28.26
CA LEU A 75 19.24 -51.59 -27.67
C LEU A 75 18.64 -52.54 -28.72
N THR A 76 18.31 -52.03 -29.91
CA THR A 76 17.75 -52.87 -30.99
C THR A 76 18.83 -53.63 -31.75
N ILE A 77 20.05 -53.11 -31.82
CA ILE A 77 21.21 -53.79 -32.41
C ILE A 77 21.79 -54.78 -31.38
N LYS A 78 21.13 -55.94 -31.23
CA LYS A 78 21.53 -57.12 -30.41
C LYS A 78 22.88 -56.99 -29.68
N THR A 79 22.88 -56.35 -28.52
CA THR A 79 23.99 -56.41 -27.56
C THR A 79 23.97 -57.78 -26.88
N LYS A 80 25.00 -58.60 -27.07
CA LYS A 80 25.09 -59.95 -26.49
C LYS A 80 25.31 -59.97 -24.97
N ASN A 81 25.58 -58.81 -24.36
CA ASN A 81 25.96 -58.67 -22.96
C ASN A 81 24.87 -57.94 -22.17
N VAL A 82 24.38 -58.58 -21.10
CA VAL A 82 23.37 -58.04 -20.18
C VAL A 82 23.86 -56.77 -19.48
N LYS A 83 25.17 -56.67 -19.22
CA LYS A 83 25.76 -55.50 -18.57
C LYS A 83 25.60 -54.23 -19.42
N ASP A 84 25.84 -54.35 -20.73
CA ASP A 84 25.73 -53.23 -21.67
C ASP A 84 24.27 -52.77 -21.82
N ILE A 85 23.32 -53.71 -21.78
CA ILE A 85 21.88 -53.40 -21.78
C ILE A 85 21.50 -52.58 -20.55
N LEU A 86 21.89 -53.03 -19.35
CA LEU A 86 21.59 -52.34 -18.10
C LEU A 86 22.18 -50.93 -18.06
N GLU A 87 23.38 -50.74 -18.63
CA GLU A 87 24.02 -49.44 -18.72
C GLU A 87 23.25 -48.49 -19.66
N VAL A 88 22.82 -48.98 -20.83
CA VAL A 88 22.00 -48.20 -21.76
C VAL A 88 20.61 -47.88 -21.19
N GLU A 89 19.98 -48.79 -20.46
CA GLU A 89 18.69 -48.53 -19.78
C GLU A 89 18.81 -47.47 -18.68
N LYS A 90 19.88 -47.51 -17.90
CA LYS A 90 20.19 -46.48 -16.90
C LYS A 90 20.34 -45.11 -17.57
N GLU A 91 21.03 -45.07 -18.70
CA GLU A 91 21.21 -43.86 -19.50
C GLU A 91 19.91 -43.35 -20.12
N LEU A 92 19.07 -44.26 -20.64
CA LEU A 92 17.74 -43.91 -21.15
C LEU A 92 16.85 -43.29 -20.06
N THR A 93 16.91 -43.83 -18.84
CA THR A 93 16.16 -43.28 -17.70
C THR A 93 16.61 -41.85 -17.41
N ARG A 94 17.93 -41.63 -17.32
CA ARG A 94 18.53 -40.31 -17.08
C ARG A 94 18.16 -39.29 -18.18
N VAL A 95 18.24 -39.69 -19.44
CA VAL A 95 17.87 -38.83 -20.58
C VAL A 95 16.37 -38.55 -20.60
N GLY A 96 15.54 -39.55 -20.30
CA GLY A 96 14.09 -39.43 -20.19
C GLY A 96 13.68 -38.40 -19.14
N GLU A 97 14.24 -38.49 -17.93
CA GLU A 97 14.01 -37.50 -16.87
C GLU A 97 14.41 -36.08 -17.29
N ASN A 98 15.52 -35.94 -18.02
CA ASN A 98 15.94 -34.63 -18.55
C ASN A 98 14.96 -34.09 -19.60
N ILE A 99 14.47 -34.95 -20.50
CA ILE A 99 13.46 -34.58 -21.51
C ILE A 99 12.18 -34.13 -20.83
N GLU A 100 11.69 -34.85 -19.82
CA GLU A 100 10.48 -34.46 -19.08
C GLU A 100 10.65 -33.11 -18.38
N ARG A 101 11.82 -32.88 -17.76
CA ARG A 101 12.15 -31.59 -17.14
C ARG A 101 12.16 -30.45 -18.16
N LEU A 102 12.79 -30.65 -19.31
CA LEU A 102 12.84 -29.67 -20.40
C LEU A 102 11.44 -29.40 -20.97
N LYS A 103 10.62 -30.44 -21.21
CA LYS A 103 9.22 -30.30 -21.64
C LYS A 103 8.38 -29.52 -20.63
N GLY A 104 8.55 -29.81 -19.34
CA GLY A 104 7.87 -29.09 -18.25
C GLY A 104 8.25 -27.61 -18.24
N ARG A 105 9.54 -27.29 -18.38
CA ARG A 105 10.02 -25.91 -18.46
C ARG A 105 9.50 -25.19 -19.72
N LYS A 106 9.43 -25.89 -20.86
CA LYS A 106 8.90 -25.34 -22.11
C LYS A 106 7.43 -24.97 -21.94
N LYS A 107 6.62 -25.90 -21.42
CA LYS A 107 5.20 -25.67 -21.14
C LYS A 107 4.98 -24.50 -20.17
N TYR A 108 5.86 -24.33 -19.18
CA TYR A 108 5.81 -23.19 -18.28
C TYR A 108 6.06 -21.86 -19.00
N LEU A 109 7.05 -21.80 -19.88
CA LEU A 109 7.34 -20.62 -20.68
C LEU A 109 6.23 -20.34 -21.70
N ASP A 110 5.73 -21.35 -22.40
CA ASP A 110 4.59 -21.24 -23.34
C ASP A 110 3.38 -20.59 -22.66
N ASN A 111 3.07 -20.99 -21.42
CA ASN A 111 1.97 -20.41 -20.63
C ASN A 111 2.24 -18.97 -20.14
N ARG A 112 3.50 -18.55 -20.02
CA ARG A 112 3.88 -17.20 -19.57
C ARG A 112 4.04 -16.21 -20.71
N ILE A 113 4.61 -16.62 -21.84
CA ILE A 113 4.77 -15.80 -23.04
C ILE A 113 3.39 -15.39 -23.58
N GLY A 114 2.39 -16.27 -23.48
CA GLY A 114 1.03 -15.98 -23.94
C GLY A 114 0.23 -14.98 -23.09
N MET A 115 0.75 -14.47 -21.97
CA MET A 115 -0.02 -13.60 -21.06
C MET A 115 0.84 -12.47 -20.48
N ALA A 116 0.40 -11.23 -20.68
CA ALA A 116 0.87 -10.07 -19.93
C ALA A 116 0.15 -9.99 -18.58
N GLU A 117 0.88 -9.79 -17.50
CA GLU A 117 0.31 -9.53 -16.17
C GLU A 117 0.30 -8.02 -15.91
N LEU A 118 -0.88 -7.47 -15.60
CA LEU A 118 -1.06 -6.08 -15.23
C LEU A 118 -1.53 -5.98 -13.78
N THR A 119 -0.81 -5.20 -12.98
CA THR A 119 -1.22 -4.84 -11.62
C THR A 119 -1.65 -3.38 -11.61
N ILE A 120 -2.89 -3.15 -11.19
CA ILE A 120 -3.53 -1.84 -11.15
C ILE A 120 -3.72 -1.46 -9.70
N HIS A 121 -3.15 -0.32 -9.31
CA HIS A 121 -3.33 0.28 -8.00
C HIS A 121 -4.29 1.47 -8.13
N ILE A 122 -5.43 1.40 -7.46
CA ILE A 122 -6.47 2.43 -7.50
C ILE A 122 -6.54 3.09 -6.13
N ALA A 123 -6.46 4.42 -6.11
CA ALA A 123 -6.64 5.21 -4.90
C ALA A 123 -7.56 6.39 -5.19
N GLU A 124 -8.46 6.68 -4.26
CA GLU A 124 -9.38 7.82 -4.36
C GLU A 124 -8.62 9.16 -4.40
N GLU A 125 -8.96 10.01 -5.38
CA GLU A 125 -8.40 11.36 -5.50
C GLU A 125 -9.14 12.30 -4.54
N LYS A 126 -8.42 12.83 -3.55
CA LYS A 126 -8.96 13.81 -2.61
C LYS A 126 -9.12 15.14 -3.34
N ASN A 127 -10.33 15.46 -3.77
CA ASN A 127 -10.69 16.84 -4.09
C ASN A 127 -10.58 17.65 -2.79
N ILE A 128 -9.51 18.44 -2.66
CA ILE A 128 -9.31 19.33 -1.51
C ILE A 128 -10.24 20.54 -1.66
N VAL A 129 -11.55 20.33 -1.61
CA VAL A 129 -12.53 21.43 -1.38
C VAL A 129 -12.62 21.74 0.13
N THR A 130 -11.76 21.13 0.95
CA THR A 130 -11.80 21.21 2.42
C THR A 130 -11.17 22.48 3.00
N GLY A 131 -10.57 23.35 2.18
CA GLY A 131 -9.92 24.57 2.65
C GLY A 131 -10.91 25.56 3.28
N SER A 132 -12.01 25.84 2.59
CA SER A 132 -12.95 26.89 3.00
C SER A 132 -13.77 26.50 4.24
N TYR A 133 -14.39 25.31 4.24
CA TYR A 133 -15.27 24.89 5.34
C TYR A 133 -14.50 24.72 6.66
N LYS A 134 -13.32 24.08 6.65
CA LYS A 134 -12.48 23.95 7.86
C LYS A 134 -11.88 25.29 8.32
N PHE A 135 -11.66 26.23 7.40
CA PHE A 135 -11.22 27.59 7.73
C PHE A 135 -12.31 28.38 8.45
N PHE A 136 -13.55 28.37 7.94
CA PHE A 136 -14.68 29.03 8.59
C PHE A 136 -15.01 28.43 9.97
N GLU A 137 -14.93 27.11 10.13
CA GLU A 137 -15.11 26.46 11.44
C GLU A 137 -14.03 26.87 12.45
N ARG A 138 -12.76 26.93 12.02
CA ARG A 138 -11.66 27.41 12.88
C ARG A 138 -11.84 28.87 13.27
N ILE A 139 -12.27 29.73 12.34
CA ILE A 139 -12.56 31.14 12.63
C ILE A 139 -13.71 31.27 13.62
N ARG A 140 -14.80 30.52 13.43
CA ARG A 140 -15.96 30.54 14.34
C ARG A 140 -15.58 30.09 15.74
N GLN A 141 -14.75 29.07 15.86
CA GLN A 141 -14.25 28.58 17.14
C GLN A 141 -13.32 29.60 17.82
N ALA A 142 -12.42 30.24 17.06
CA ALA A 142 -11.56 31.30 17.56
C ALA A 142 -12.37 32.52 18.04
N PHE A 143 -13.41 32.91 17.30
CA PHE A 143 -14.29 34.03 17.69
C PHE A 143 -15.07 33.74 18.98
N ARG A 144 -15.62 32.52 19.13
CA ARG A 144 -16.25 32.10 20.39
C ARG A 144 -15.25 32.10 21.56
N GLY A 145 -14.03 31.63 21.34
CA GLY A 145 -12.95 31.70 22.33
C GLY A 145 -12.63 33.14 22.74
N ALA A 146 -12.53 34.06 21.78
CA ALA A 146 -12.27 35.47 22.03
C ALA A 146 -13.40 36.16 22.82
N VAL A 147 -14.66 35.90 22.47
CA VAL A 147 -15.82 36.43 23.20
C VAL A 147 -15.86 35.90 24.64
N ASN A 148 -15.60 34.60 24.84
CA ASN A 148 -15.55 34.01 26.17
C ASN A 148 -14.41 34.59 27.02
N ALA A 149 -13.25 34.83 26.41
CA ALA A 149 -12.13 35.49 27.09
C ALA A 149 -12.47 36.93 27.49
N PHE A 150 -13.13 37.69 26.61
CA PHE A 150 -13.57 39.05 26.91
C PHE A 150 -14.58 39.07 28.07
N ILE A 151 -15.60 38.20 28.02
CA ILE A 151 -16.57 38.05 29.11
C ILE A 151 -15.84 37.70 30.41
N GLY A 152 -14.92 36.73 30.38
CA GLY A 152 -14.12 36.34 31.55
C GLY A 152 -13.34 37.51 32.17
N ILE A 153 -12.66 38.33 31.36
CA ILE A 153 -11.93 39.50 31.84
C ILE A 153 -12.90 40.53 32.47
N THR A 154 -14.01 40.83 31.79
CA THR A 154 -15.00 41.80 32.30
C THR A 154 -15.67 41.34 33.59
N SER A 155 -16.11 40.09 33.69
CA SER A 155 -16.66 39.53 34.91
C SER A 155 -15.62 39.51 36.04
N GLY A 156 -14.36 39.20 35.73
CA GLY A 156 -13.26 39.26 36.68
C GLY A 156 -13.06 40.65 37.28
N LEU A 157 -13.12 41.70 36.47
CA LEU A 157 -13.04 43.09 36.94
C LEU A 157 -14.21 43.46 37.84
N ILE A 158 -15.44 43.07 37.49
CA ILE A 158 -16.63 43.34 38.31
C ILE A 158 -16.49 42.68 39.68
N ILE A 159 -16.06 41.41 39.73
CA ILE A 159 -15.83 40.68 40.98
C ILE A 159 -14.72 41.32 41.79
N ALA A 160 -13.62 41.75 41.15
CA ALA A 160 -12.51 42.42 41.83
C ALA A 160 -12.94 43.75 42.46
N ILE A 161 -13.74 44.55 41.75
CA ILE A 161 -14.29 45.82 42.28
C ILE A 161 -15.23 45.54 43.45
N GLY A 162 -16.13 44.55 43.32
CA GLY A 162 -17.03 44.15 44.40
C GLY A 162 -16.29 43.69 45.65
N ALA A 163 -15.23 42.87 45.48
CA ALA A 163 -14.39 42.41 46.57
C ALA A 163 -13.61 43.57 47.24
N ALA A 164 -13.07 44.49 46.45
CA ALA A 164 -12.38 45.68 46.96
C ALA A 164 -13.32 46.58 47.79
N LEU A 165 -14.56 46.77 47.33
CA LEU A 165 -15.58 47.50 48.08
C LEU A 165 -15.92 46.81 49.40
N ALA A 166 -16.15 45.49 49.39
CA ALA A 166 -16.41 44.73 50.61
C ALA A 166 -15.26 44.86 51.63
N LEU A 167 -14.01 44.71 51.19
CA LEU A 167 -12.83 44.89 52.05
C LEU A 167 -12.71 46.32 52.59
N SER A 168 -13.08 47.34 51.79
CA SER A 168 -13.05 48.73 52.26
C SER A 168 -14.01 48.98 53.43
N VAL A 169 -15.19 48.35 53.41
CA VAL A 169 -16.17 48.46 54.51
C VAL A 169 -15.62 47.84 55.79
N TYR A 170 -15.01 46.64 55.71
CA TYR A 170 -14.35 46.01 56.86
C TYR A 170 -13.17 46.84 57.38
N GLY A 171 -12.37 47.43 56.48
CA GLY A 171 -11.27 48.31 56.85
C GLY A 171 -11.72 49.57 57.60
N ILE A 172 -12.82 50.20 57.15
CA ILE A 172 -13.42 51.37 57.82
C ILE A 172 -13.95 51.00 59.21
N LEU A 173 -14.65 49.87 59.32
CA LEU A 173 -15.13 49.35 60.62
C LEU A 173 -13.97 49.09 61.58
N PHE A 174 -12.90 48.45 61.12
CA PHE A 174 -11.70 48.18 61.92
C PHE A 174 -11.01 49.49 62.36
N PHE A 175 -10.90 50.48 61.48
CA PHE A 175 -10.33 51.79 61.80
C PHE A 175 -11.16 52.54 62.86
N LEU A 176 -12.50 52.53 62.75
CA LEU A 176 -13.39 53.13 63.76
C LEU A 176 -13.26 52.43 65.12
N LEU A 177 -13.12 51.11 65.14
CA LEU A 177 -12.92 50.33 66.36
C LEU A 177 -11.60 50.72 67.06
N LEU A 178 -10.51 50.84 66.30
CA LEU A 178 -9.21 51.32 66.81
C LEU A 178 -9.26 52.77 67.29
N ALA A 179 -9.96 53.65 66.57
CA ALA A 179 -10.13 55.06 66.95
C ALA A 179 -10.96 55.20 68.25
N GLY A 180 -12.00 54.37 68.42
CA GLY A 180 -12.81 54.29 69.64
C GLY A 180 -11.99 53.85 70.85
N ILE A 181 -11.14 52.83 70.70
CA ILE A 181 -10.23 52.36 71.77
C ILE A 181 -9.21 53.44 72.15
N LYS A 182 -8.62 54.15 71.17
CA LYS A 182 -7.70 55.27 71.46
C LYS A 182 -8.40 56.42 72.18
N LYS A 183 -9.67 56.70 71.87
CA LYS A 183 -10.45 57.76 72.51
C LYS A 183 -10.80 57.43 73.97
N PHE A 184 -11.03 56.15 74.29
CA PHE A 184 -11.27 55.69 75.67
C PHE A 184 -10.00 55.62 76.54
N ARG A 185 -8.82 55.47 75.94
CA ARG A 185 -7.54 55.38 76.67
C ARG A 185 -6.87 56.75 76.94
N LYS A 186 -7.49 57.85 76.50
CA LYS A 186 -7.01 59.24 76.68
C LYS A 186 -7.91 60.07 77.60
N LYS A 187 -8.82 59.44 78.32
CA LYS A 187 -9.65 60.01 79.38
C LYS A 187 -9.30 59.30 80.68
#